data_AF-A0A8D8EV26-F1
#
_entry.id   AF-A0A8D8EV26-F1
#
_cell.length_a   1.000
_cell.length_b   1.000
_cell.length_c   1.000
_cell.angle_alpha   90.00
_cell.angle_beta   90.00
_cell.angle_gamma   90.00
#
_symmetry.space_group_name_H-M   'P 1'
#
loop_
_entity.id
_entity.type
_entity.pdbx_description
1 polymer ?
#
loop_
_entity_poly.entity_id
_entity_poly.type
_entity_poly.pdbx_seq_one_letter_code
_entity_poly.pdbx_strand_id
1 'polypeptide(L)'
;HSSCDDGYYGNPSEPGGSCLPCPCHGGPCDGRSGECIDCVGNTEGWRCERCKSGYWGLPDDGCEPCSCAEVGALENVCDVITGQCICKPRYGGRRCDECDSGYGNLDLECPPCECNVNGSSSEVCHKVSGHCECRLGTEGAKCDRCAEEFFGLSEEFPDGCEGDIHGQYY
;
A
#
# COMPACT_ATOMS: atom_id res chain seq x y z
N HIS A 1 8.18 50.74 -5.44
CA HIS A 1 8.07 49.49 -6.22
C HIS A 1 6.66 49.45 -6.80
N SER A 2 6.50 49.45 -8.12
CA SER A 2 5.18 49.47 -8.79
C SER A 2 4.66 48.08 -9.19
N SER A 3 5.47 47.05 -8.96
CA SER A 3 5.15 45.63 -9.18
C SER A 3 5.60 44.80 -7.99
N CYS A 4 5.00 43.63 -7.84
CA CYS A 4 5.43 42.63 -6.88
C CYS A 4 6.75 41.98 -7.30
N ASP A 5 7.50 41.50 -6.30
CA ASP A 5 8.73 40.74 -6.51
C ASP A 5 8.41 39.31 -6.99
N ASP A 6 9.42 38.61 -7.52
CA ASP A 6 9.27 37.23 -7.99
C ASP A 6 8.69 36.32 -6.89
N GLY A 7 7.70 35.49 -7.26
CA GLY A 7 6.98 34.65 -6.32
C GLY A 7 5.82 35.36 -5.60
N TYR A 8 5.50 36.60 -5.96
CA TYR A 8 4.34 37.34 -5.45
C TYR A 8 3.51 37.94 -6.59
N TYR A 9 2.21 38.12 -6.33
CA TYR A 9 1.27 38.75 -7.27
C TYR A 9 0.40 39.81 -6.60
N GLY A 10 -0.09 40.76 -7.40
CA GLY A 10 -1.05 41.77 -6.98
C GLY A 10 -0.79 43.14 -7.61
N ASN A 11 -1.43 44.17 -7.06
CA ASN A 11 -1.29 45.55 -7.54
C ASN A 11 -1.06 46.51 -6.36
N PRO A 12 0.19 46.64 -5.86
CA PRO A 12 0.51 47.53 -4.73
C PRO A 12 0.40 49.02 -5.05
N SER A 13 0.18 49.38 -6.33
CA SER A 13 0.01 50.78 -6.75
C SER A 13 -1.42 51.29 -6.56
N GLU A 14 -2.39 50.40 -6.32
CA GLU A 14 -3.77 50.77 -6.04
C GLU A 14 -4.00 51.03 -4.54
N PRO A 15 -4.88 51.96 -4.15
CA PRO A 15 -5.22 52.19 -2.75
C PRO A 15 -5.71 50.90 -2.06
N GLY A 16 -4.95 50.41 -1.08
CA GLY A 16 -5.24 49.15 -0.38
C GLY A 16 -4.76 47.88 -1.08
N GLY A 17 -4.10 48.00 -2.23
CA GLY A 17 -3.46 46.88 -2.91
C GLY A 17 -2.20 46.41 -2.20
N SER A 18 -1.94 45.11 -2.28
CA SER A 18 -0.78 44.46 -1.68
C SER A 18 -0.26 43.35 -2.59
N CYS A 19 0.92 42.83 -2.24
CA CYS A 19 1.50 41.66 -2.87
C CYS A 19 1.26 40.43 -2.02
N LEU A 20 0.72 39.37 -2.61
CA LEU A 20 0.46 38.08 -1.97
C LEU A 20 1.35 37.00 -2.59
N PRO A 21 1.74 35.96 -1.83
CA PRO A 21 2.53 34.86 -2.37
C PRO A 21 1.83 34.18 -3.54
N CYS A 22 2.60 33.75 -4.54
CA CYS A 22 2.10 32.99 -5.67
C CYS A 22 1.38 31.72 -5.19
N PRO A 23 0.14 31.48 -5.62
CA PRO A 23 -0.68 30.37 -5.17
C PRO A 23 -0.45 29.12 -6.03
N CYS A 24 0.82 28.78 -6.30
CA CYS A 24 1.24 27.77 -7.28
C CYS A 24 2.16 26.69 -6.68
N HIS A 25 2.07 26.44 -5.37
CA HIS A 25 2.86 25.42 -4.64
C HIS A 25 4.37 25.46 -4.96
N GLY A 26 4.96 26.67 -4.90
CA GLY A 26 6.37 26.91 -5.20
C GLY A 26 6.69 27.19 -6.68
N GLY A 27 5.70 27.12 -7.57
CA GLY A 27 5.82 27.48 -8.98
C GLY A 27 5.68 28.98 -9.28
N PRO A 28 6.11 29.42 -10.48
CA PRO A 28 5.98 30.81 -10.92
C PRO A 28 4.52 31.16 -11.27
N CYS A 29 4.13 32.41 -10.99
CA CYS A 29 2.83 32.95 -11.33
C CYS A 29 2.92 34.33 -11.98
N ASP A 30 1.87 34.73 -12.70
CA ASP A 30 1.76 36.09 -13.22
C ASP A 30 1.71 37.10 -12.07
N GLY A 31 2.60 38.10 -12.11
CA GLY A 31 2.77 39.06 -11.03
C GLY A 31 1.58 40.02 -10.80
N ARG A 32 0.55 40.00 -11.65
CA ARG A 32 -0.69 40.77 -11.46
C ARG A 32 -1.89 39.88 -11.10
N SER A 33 -2.15 38.84 -11.89
CA SER A 33 -3.33 37.99 -11.73
C SER A 33 -3.14 36.85 -10.73
N GLY A 34 -1.89 36.41 -10.51
CA GLY A 34 -1.59 35.22 -9.73
C GLY A 34 -1.91 33.90 -10.44
N GLU A 35 -2.14 33.93 -11.75
CA GLU A 35 -2.31 32.73 -12.57
C GLU A 35 -0.98 31.99 -12.70
N CYS A 36 -0.99 30.68 -12.49
CA CYS A 36 0.22 29.87 -12.57
C CYS A 36 0.68 29.75 -14.03
N ILE A 37 1.96 30.07 -14.26
CA ILE A 37 2.53 30.08 -15.62
C ILE A 37 2.91 28.67 -16.05
N ASP A 38 3.55 27.93 -15.14
CA ASP A 38 3.89 26.52 -15.33
C ASP A 38 3.95 25.81 -13.97
N CYS A 39 3.55 24.55 -13.95
CA CYS A 39 3.53 23.74 -12.74
C CYS A 39 4.82 22.92 -12.64
N VAL A 40 5.59 23.20 -11.58
CA VAL A 40 6.87 22.55 -11.29
C VAL A 40 6.68 21.34 -10.37
N GLY A 41 7.68 20.46 -10.29
CA GLY A 41 7.66 19.36 -9.31
C GLY A 41 6.60 18.28 -9.59
N ASN A 42 6.28 18.01 -10.85
CA ASN A 42 5.27 17.04 -11.28
C ASN A 42 3.86 17.32 -10.74
N THR A 43 3.52 18.58 -10.56
CA THR A 43 2.17 19.04 -10.20
C THR A 43 1.37 19.46 -11.43
N GLU A 44 0.05 19.51 -11.30
CA GLU A 44 -0.88 19.97 -12.32
C GLU A 44 -2.11 20.63 -11.67
N GLY A 45 -3.02 21.15 -12.49
CA GLY A 45 -4.18 21.91 -12.05
C GLY A 45 -4.00 23.41 -12.26
N TRP A 46 -5.05 24.18 -12.01
CA TRP A 46 -5.04 25.63 -12.22
C TRP A 46 -4.09 26.35 -11.26
N ARG A 47 -3.87 25.76 -10.09
CA ARG A 47 -3.01 26.25 -9.02
C ARG A 47 -1.85 25.30 -8.72
N CYS A 48 -1.58 24.34 -9.60
CA CYS A 48 -0.60 23.28 -9.34
C CYS A 48 -0.93 22.48 -8.07
N GLU A 49 -2.23 22.33 -7.78
CA GLU A 49 -2.75 21.86 -6.50
C GLU A 49 -2.83 20.33 -6.36
N ARG A 50 -2.39 19.58 -7.37
CA ARG A 50 -2.36 18.11 -7.32
C ARG A 50 -1.16 17.57 -8.08
N CYS A 51 -0.77 16.33 -7.79
CA CYS A 51 0.23 15.63 -8.58
C CYS A 51 -0.32 15.21 -9.94
N LYS A 52 0.56 15.19 -10.96
CA LYS A 52 0.26 14.67 -12.29
C LYS A 52 -0.11 13.19 -12.22
N SER A 53 -0.89 12.72 -13.19
CA SER A 53 -1.11 11.28 -13.40
C SER A 53 0.20 10.50 -13.45
N GLY A 54 0.29 9.41 -12.68
CA GLY A 54 1.52 8.64 -12.51
C GLY A 54 2.43 9.15 -11.39
N TYR A 55 1.98 10.15 -10.62
CA TYR A 55 2.65 10.65 -9.41
C TYR A 55 1.65 10.74 -8.25
N TRP A 56 2.16 10.69 -7.02
CA TRP A 56 1.37 10.75 -5.80
C TRP A 56 2.07 11.56 -4.71
N GLY A 57 1.30 12.08 -3.76
CA GLY A 57 1.79 12.88 -2.65
C GLY A 57 1.05 14.21 -2.50
N LEU A 58 1.61 15.10 -1.68
CA LEU A 58 1.13 16.47 -1.54
C LEU A 58 2.04 17.41 -2.34
N PRO A 59 1.49 18.33 -3.14
CA PRO A 59 2.30 19.27 -3.94
C PRO A 59 3.38 20.01 -3.15
N ASP A 60 3.07 20.41 -1.91
CA ASP A 60 4.00 21.14 -1.03
C ASP A 60 5.15 20.26 -0.51
N ASP A 61 4.93 18.95 -0.38
CA ASP A 61 5.94 17.97 0.06
C ASP A 61 6.70 17.34 -1.12
N GLY A 62 6.14 17.45 -2.32
CA GLY A 62 6.66 16.90 -3.56
C GLY A 62 5.86 15.71 -4.08
N CYS A 63 5.80 15.59 -5.41
CA CYS A 63 5.10 14.50 -6.09
C CYS A 63 6.08 13.38 -6.47
N GLU A 64 5.89 12.22 -5.85
CA GLU A 64 6.69 11.02 -6.09
C GLU A 64 6.09 10.18 -7.23
N PRO A 65 6.90 9.56 -8.10
CA PRO A 65 6.37 8.70 -9.14
C PRO A 65 5.70 7.45 -8.55
N CYS A 66 4.63 7.00 -9.21
CA CYS A 66 4.05 5.68 -8.95
C CYS A 66 5.12 4.60 -9.18
N SER A 67 5.09 3.58 -8.33
CA SER A 67 6.08 2.49 -8.31
C SER A 67 5.37 1.12 -8.28
N CYS A 68 4.27 0.98 -9.01
CA CYS A 68 3.47 -0.23 -9.05
C CYS A 68 4.27 -1.38 -9.66
N ALA A 69 4.24 -2.56 -9.02
CA ALA A 69 4.99 -3.71 -9.45
C ALA A 69 4.27 -4.45 -10.58
N GLU A 70 4.96 -4.69 -11.69
CA GLU A 70 4.38 -5.32 -12.88
C GLU A 70 3.80 -6.72 -12.61
N VAL A 71 4.38 -7.43 -11.62
CA VAL A 71 3.92 -8.76 -11.20
C VAL A 71 2.45 -8.73 -10.76
N GLY A 72 2.09 -7.78 -9.89
CA GLY A 72 0.79 -7.76 -9.23
C GLY A 72 -0.08 -6.56 -9.58
N ALA A 73 0.40 -5.52 -10.26
CA ALA A 73 -0.41 -4.35 -10.62
C ALA A 73 -1.04 -4.49 -12.02
N LEU A 74 -2.22 -3.90 -12.21
CA LEU A 74 -2.85 -3.81 -13.53
C LEU A 74 -2.15 -2.81 -14.46
N GLU A 75 -1.68 -1.70 -13.89
CA GLU A 75 -0.99 -0.61 -14.58
C GLU A 75 -0.08 0.15 -13.62
N ASN A 76 0.83 0.98 -14.14
CA ASN A 76 1.65 1.87 -13.32
C ASN A 76 0.95 3.23 -13.08
N VAL A 77 -0.29 3.17 -12.62
CA VAL A 77 -1.08 4.31 -12.17
C VAL A 77 -1.51 4.02 -10.73
N CYS A 78 -1.38 5.02 -9.87
CA CYS A 78 -1.66 4.91 -8.46
C CYS A 78 -2.53 6.07 -8.00
N ASP A 79 -3.19 5.88 -6.86
CA ASP A 79 -3.95 6.94 -6.22
C ASP A 79 -3.05 8.15 -5.90
N VAL A 80 -3.49 9.33 -6.31
CA VAL A 80 -2.72 10.59 -6.28
C VAL A 80 -2.35 11.03 -4.86
N ILE A 81 -3.01 10.54 -3.82
CA ILE A 81 -2.73 10.92 -2.43
C ILE A 81 -2.00 9.81 -1.67
N THR A 82 -2.48 8.57 -1.77
CA THR A 82 -1.98 7.42 -1.00
C THR A 82 -0.87 6.65 -1.73
N GLY A 83 -0.75 6.85 -3.03
CA GLY A 83 0.14 6.07 -3.89
C GLY A 83 -0.28 4.60 -4.03
N GLN A 84 -1.51 4.24 -3.66
CA GLN A 84 -2.03 2.87 -3.77
C GLN A 84 -2.24 2.51 -5.25
N CYS A 85 -1.59 1.45 -5.68
CA CYS A 85 -1.74 0.88 -7.01
C CYS A 85 -2.99 -0.01 -7.10
N ILE A 86 -3.50 -0.18 -8.33
CA ILE A 86 -4.60 -1.10 -8.59
C ILE A 86 -4.03 -2.50 -8.78
N CYS A 87 -4.25 -3.38 -7.80
CA CYS A 87 -3.72 -4.74 -7.80
C CYS A 87 -4.61 -5.71 -8.58
N LYS A 88 -3.96 -6.66 -9.26
CA LYS A 88 -4.54 -7.90 -9.78
C LYS A 88 -5.13 -8.71 -8.62
N PRO A 89 -6.09 -9.61 -8.89
CA PRO A 89 -6.59 -10.52 -7.87
C PRO A 89 -5.43 -11.27 -7.18
N ARG A 90 -5.52 -11.46 -5.86
CA ARG A 90 -4.55 -12.17 -4.99
C ARG A 90 -3.27 -11.40 -4.66
N TYR A 91 -3.06 -10.22 -5.25
CA TYR A 91 -1.94 -9.35 -4.93
C TYR A 91 -2.39 -8.17 -4.07
N GLY A 92 -1.51 -7.69 -3.20
CA GLY A 92 -1.78 -6.65 -2.24
C GLY A 92 -0.57 -5.76 -1.97
N GLY A 93 -0.71 -4.91 -0.96
CA GLY A 93 0.28 -3.87 -0.65
C GLY A 93 0.12 -2.63 -1.52
N ARG A 94 0.77 -1.53 -1.11
CA ARG A 94 0.67 -0.24 -1.82
C ARG A 94 1.10 -0.36 -3.28
N ARG A 95 2.10 -1.19 -3.55
CA ARG A 95 2.73 -1.37 -4.86
C ARG A 95 2.29 -2.64 -5.58
N CYS A 96 1.41 -3.46 -4.99
CA CYS A 96 1.04 -4.76 -5.55
C CYS A 96 2.25 -5.72 -5.69
N ASP A 97 3.20 -5.65 -4.75
CA ASP A 97 4.44 -6.41 -4.70
C ASP A 97 4.43 -7.54 -3.66
N GLU A 98 3.28 -7.78 -3.03
CA GLU A 98 3.08 -8.87 -2.09
C GLU A 98 1.75 -9.60 -2.37
N CYS A 99 1.58 -10.79 -1.78
CA CYS A 99 0.31 -11.48 -1.79
C CYS A 99 -0.69 -10.80 -0.84
N ASP A 100 -1.96 -10.79 -1.25
CA ASP A 100 -3.05 -10.30 -0.42
C ASP A 100 -3.37 -11.28 0.72
N SER A 101 -4.13 -10.84 1.71
CA SER A 101 -4.51 -11.66 2.86
C SER A 101 -5.25 -12.94 2.42
N GLY A 102 -4.84 -14.09 2.95
CA GLY A 102 -5.35 -15.40 2.53
C GLY A 102 -4.65 -15.98 1.30
N TYR A 103 -3.66 -15.29 0.76
CA TYR A 103 -2.77 -15.77 -0.30
C TYR A 103 -1.31 -15.67 0.15
N GLY A 104 -0.45 -16.53 -0.41
CA GLY A 104 0.97 -16.50 -0.10
C GLY A 104 1.79 -17.19 -1.17
N ASN A 105 3.12 -17.07 -1.06
CA ASN A 105 4.09 -17.58 -2.03
C ASN A 105 4.06 -16.81 -3.36
N LEU A 106 4.78 -15.68 -3.39
CA LEU A 106 4.87 -14.78 -4.55
C LEU A 106 5.48 -15.48 -5.79
N ASP A 107 6.42 -16.42 -5.58
CA ASP A 107 7.05 -17.20 -6.65
C ASP A 107 6.07 -18.12 -7.39
N LEU A 108 4.92 -18.42 -6.78
CA LEU A 108 3.85 -19.25 -7.34
C LEU A 108 2.59 -18.44 -7.70
N GLU A 109 2.72 -17.13 -7.88
CA GLU A 109 1.61 -16.24 -8.24
C GLU A 109 0.49 -16.17 -7.17
N CYS A 110 0.89 -16.19 -5.90
CA CYS A 110 0.01 -16.02 -4.75
C CYS A 110 -1.18 -17.01 -4.75
N PRO A 111 -0.94 -18.33 -4.69
CA PRO A 111 -2.00 -19.31 -4.44
C PRO A 111 -2.72 -19.04 -3.11
N PRO A 112 -3.98 -19.48 -2.98
CA PRO A 112 -4.68 -19.42 -1.71
C PRO A 112 -3.92 -20.25 -0.66
N CYS A 113 -3.90 -19.76 0.58
CA CYS A 113 -3.17 -20.40 1.67
C CYS A 113 -3.67 -21.81 1.98
N GLU A 114 -4.99 -22.02 1.94
CA GLU A 114 -5.64 -23.30 2.24
C GLU A 114 -5.19 -23.88 3.61
N CYS A 115 -5.02 -23.01 4.61
CA CYS A 115 -4.70 -23.43 5.96
C CYS A 115 -5.85 -24.24 6.56
N ASN A 116 -5.54 -25.40 7.15
CA ASN A 116 -6.54 -26.21 7.81
C ASN A 116 -7.12 -25.46 9.03
N VAL A 117 -8.44 -25.31 9.09
CA VAL A 117 -9.15 -24.51 10.10
C VAL A 117 -8.94 -25.02 11.54
N ASN A 118 -8.79 -26.32 11.71
CA ASN A 118 -8.58 -26.94 13.03
C ASN A 118 -7.10 -27.12 13.34
N GLY A 119 -6.27 -27.25 12.28
CA GLY A 119 -4.84 -27.44 12.44
C GLY A 119 -4.01 -26.16 12.49
N SER A 120 -4.57 -25.02 12.11
CA SER A 120 -3.86 -23.73 12.02
C SER A 120 -4.37 -22.73 13.07
N SER A 121 -3.54 -21.73 13.40
CA SER A 121 -3.96 -20.59 14.22
C SER A 121 -4.89 -19.63 13.46
N SER A 122 -4.78 -19.59 12.13
CA SER A 122 -5.47 -18.66 11.23
C SER A 122 -5.61 -19.23 9.82
N GLU A 123 -6.53 -18.70 9.03
CA GLU A 123 -6.64 -18.96 7.58
C GLU A 123 -5.60 -18.18 6.76
N VAL A 124 -4.90 -17.23 7.39
CA VAL A 124 -3.84 -16.43 6.77
C VAL A 124 -2.50 -17.13 6.95
N CYS A 125 -1.84 -17.44 5.83
CA CYS A 125 -0.48 -17.96 5.78
C CYS A 125 0.56 -16.85 5.63
N HIS A 126 1.82 -17.21 5.81
CA HIS A 126 2.93 -16.30 5.57
C HIS A 126 3.03 -15.90 4.08
N LYS A 127 2.99 -14.59 3.79
CA LYS A 127 2.92 -14.05 2.43
C LYS A 127 4.03 -14.53 1.49
N VAL A 128 5.23 -14.80 2.01
CA VAL A 128 6.39 -15.21 1.17
C VAL A 128 6.52 -16.72 1.06
N SER A 129 6.35 -17.47 2.15
CA SER A 129 6.55 -18.93 2.13
C SER A 129 5.29 -19.73 1.85
N GLY A 130 4.12 -19.10 1.96
CA GLY A 130 2.81 -19.76 1.88
C GLY A 130 2.52 -20.72 3.06
N HIS A 131 3.38 -20.75 4.08
CA HIS A 131 3.21 -21.68 5.21
C HIS A 131 2.24 -21.10 6.25
N CYS A 132 1.32 -21.94 6.69
CA CYS A 132 0.39 -21.67 7.78
C CYS A 132 1.10 -21.81 9.14
N GLU A 133 0.60 -21.09 10.13
CA GLU A 133 1.05 -21.26 11.50
C GLU A 133 0.26 -22.40 12.16
N CYS A 134 0.93 -23.52 12.38
CA CYS A 134 0.32 -24.74 12.90
C CYS A 134 0.12 -24.69 14.42
N ARG A 135 -1.00 -25.26 14.86
CA ARG A 135 -1.25 -25.52 16.28
C ARG A 135 -0.35 -26.65 16.79
N LEU A 136 -0.33 -26.83 18.11
CA LEU A 136 0.42 -27.93 18.71
C LEU A 136 -0.12 -29.27 18.19
N GLY A 137 0.80 -30.18 17.84
CA GLY A 137 0.44 -31.50 17.34
C GLY A 137 0.05 -31.56 15.87
N THR A 138 0.09 -30.44 15.13
CA THR A 138 -0.15 -30.41 13.68
C THR A 138 1.09 -29.99 12.90
N GLU A 139 1.21 -30.47 11.67
CA GLU A 139 2.36 -30.23 10.81
C GLU A 139 2.00 -30.13 9.32
N GLY A 140 2.99 -29.77 8.50
CA GLY A 140 2.84 -29.52 7.07
C GLY A 140 2.62 -28.05 6.74
N ALA A 141 2.81 -27.68 5.48
CA ALA A 141 2.68 -26.27 5.04
C ALA A 141 1.27 -25.71 5.25
N LYS A 142 0.25 -26.57 5.28
CA LYS A 142 -1.17 -26.23 5.46
C LYS A 142 -1.73 -26.68 6.82
N CYS A 143 -0.88 -27.22 7.69
CA CYS A 143 -1.27 -27.79 8.99
C CYS A 143 -2.40 -28.84 8.87
N ASP A 144 -2.34 -29.64 7.81
CA ASP A 144 -3.38 -30.58 7.37
C ASP A 144 -3.13 -32.00 7.84
N ARG A 145 -2.10 -32.21 8.67
CA ARG A 145 -1.72 -33.53 9.20
C ARG A 145 -1.32 -33.40 10.66
N CYS A 146 -1.54 -34.47 11.43
CA CYS A 146 -1.00 -34.56 12.77
C CYS A 146 0.50 -34.87 12.71
N ALA A 147 1.25 -34.27 13.63
CA ALA A 147 2.62 -34.64 13.90
C ALA A 147 2.69 -36.09 14.42
N GLU A 148 3.89 -36.65 14.45
CA GLU A 148 4.12 -37.99 15.00
C GLU A 148 3.57 -38.10 16.43
N GLU A 149 2.90 -39.22 16.75
CA GLU A 149 2.19 -39.48 18.02
C GLU A 149 0.92 -38.66 18.31
N PHE A 150 0.46 -37.83 17.36
CA PHE A 150 -0.80 -37.11 17.44
C PHE A 150 -1.84 -37.67 16.44
N PHE A 151 -3.13 -37.54 16.76
CA PHE A 151 -4.24 -38.02 15.92
C PHE A 151 -5.48 -37.13 16.04
N GLY A 152 -6.48 -37.37 15.18
CA GLY A 152 -7.81 -36.77 15.35
C GLY A 152 -8.05 -35.44 14.63
N LEU A 153 -7.17 -34.99 13.72
CA LEU A 153 -7.47 -33.82 12.89
C LEU A 153 -8.69 -34.05 12.00
N SER A 154 -9.84 -33.52 12.39
CA SER A 154 -11.09 -33.58 11.62
C SER A 154 -11.98 -32.38 11.94
N GLU A 155 -12.99 -32.11 11.12
CA GLU A 155 -13.99 -31.05 11.40
C GLU A 155 -14.80 -31.31 12.69
N GLU A 156 -14.86 -32.56 13.15
CA GLU A 156 -15.56 -32.97 14.37
C GLU A 156 -14.74 -32.72 15.64
N PHE A 157 -13.41 -32.52 15.51
CA PHE A 157 -12.48 -32.23 16.61
C PHE A 157 -11.83 -30.85 16.42
N PRO A 158 -12.49 -29.76 16.88
CA PRO A 158 -12.07 -28.37 16.62
C PRO A 158 -10.78 -27.95 17.35
N ASP A 159 -10.32 -28.76 18.32
CA ASP A 159 -9.13 -28.47 19.11
C ASP A 159 -7.82 -28.89 18.42
N GLY A 160 -7.90 -29.43 17.20
CA GLY A 160 -6.74 -29.86 16.42
C GLY A 160 -6.39 -31.33 16.66
N CYS A 161 -5.11 -31.67 16.68
CA CYS A 161 -4.71 -33.04 16.99
C CYS A 161 -4.53 -33.26 18.48
N GLU A 162 -5.01 -34.41 18.95
CA GLU A 162 -4.82 -34.89 20.32
C GLU A 162 -3.67 -35.90 20.33
N GLY A 163 -2.81 -35.82 21.33
CA GLY A 163 -1.67 -36.71 21.53
C GLY A 163 -1.45 -36.91 23.02
N ASP A 164 -0.91 -38.07 23.38
CA ASP A 164 -0.65 -38.37 24.78
C ASP A 164 0.61 -37.61 25.22
N ILE A 165 0.44 -36.41 25.80
CA ILE A 165 1.54 -35.66 26.43
C ILE A 165 2.04 -36.32 27.73
N HIS A 166 1.58 -37.53 28.10
CA HIS A 166 2.11 -38.28 29.24
C HIS A 166 3.43 -39.01 28.95
N GLY A 167 4.42 -38.25 28.47
CA GLY A 167 5.83 -38.64 28.42
C GLY A 167 6.71 -37.97 29.47
N GLN A 168 6.15 -37.28 30.48
CA GLN A 168 6.93 -36.78 31.62
C GLN A 168 6.42 -37.36 32.94
N TYR A 169 7.17 -38.35 33.42
CA TYR A 169 7.63 -38.62 34.80
C TYR A 169 7.73 -40.13 35.03
N TYR A 170 8.98 -40.58 35.21
CA TYR A 170 9.51 -41.81 35.81
C TYR A 170 8.61 -43.04 36.00
#